data_AF-A0A022QS67-F1
#
_entry.id   AF-A0A022QS67-F1
#
_cell.length_a   1.000
_cell.length_b   1.000
_cell.length_c   1.000
_cell.angle_alpha   90.00
_cell.angle_beta   90.00
_cell.angle_gamma   90.00
#
_symmetry.space_group_name_H-M   'P 1'
#
loop_
_entity.id
_entity.type
_entity.pdbx_description
1 polymer ?
#
loop_
_entity_poly.entity_id
_entity_poly.type
_entity_poly.pdbx_seq_one_letter_code
_entity_poly.pdbx_strand_id
1 'polypeptide(L)'
;MGFATQQKNIGEIQLGLAESLGLKVNEETSTGRAHAIRYRLMVKKINIFVIDYVRQRLVLEEIGILYESGAIGFTITLTLCNMNVFTDMN
;
A
#
# COMPACT_ATOMS: atom_id res chain seq x y z
N MET A 1 -8.44 -14.28 -25.85
CA MET A 1 -7.94 -13.14 -25.06
C MET A 1 -7.29 -13.69 -23.81
N GLY A 2 -5.98 -13.54 -23.66
CA GLY A 2 -5.28 -13.88 -22.42
C GLY A 2 -5.19 -12.64 -21.55
N PHE A 3 -5.72 -12.69 -20.34
CA PHE A 3 -5.50 -11.65 -19.33
C PHE A 3 -4.33 -12.10 -18.47
N ALA A 4 -3.17 -11.45 -18.63
CA ALA A 4 -2.03 -11.65 -17.74
C ALA A 4 -2.32 -10.91 -16.42
N THR A 5 -2.82 -11.63 -15.43
CA THR A 5 -3.02 -11.07 -14.09
C THR A 5 -1.74 -11.24 -13.28
N GLN A 6 -0.92 -10.19 -13.17
CA GLN A 6 0.21 -10.19 -12.25
C GLN A 6 -0.31 -10.20 -10.81
N GLN A 7 0.08 -11.22 -10.05
CA GLN A 7 -0.19 -11.28 -8.61
C GLN A 7 0.70 -10.25 -7.92
N LYS A 8 0.13 -9.12 -7.52
CA LYS A 8 0.87 -8.16 -6.71
C LYS A 8 1.06 -8.69 -5.30
N ASN A 9 2.26 -9.15 -5.00
CA ASN A 9 2.71 -9.36 -3.62
C ASN A 9 2.92 -8.00 -2.93
N ILE A 10 3.09 -8.00 -1.60
CA ILE A 10 3.32 -6.77 -0.81
C ILE A 10 4.46 -5.93 -1.38
N GLY A 11 5.54 -6.55 -1.84
CA GLY A 11 6.67 -5.85 -2.44
C GLY A 11 6.31 -5.10 -3.72
N GLU A 12 5.50 -5.69 -4.58
CA GLU A 12 5.00 -5.03 -5.80
C GLU A 12 4.06 -3.86 -5.48
N ILE A 13 3.24 -4.00 -4.43
CA ILE A 13 2.40 -2.90 -3.95
C ILE A 13 3.26 -1.75 -3.42
N GLN A 14 4.26 -2.06 -2.58
CA GLN A 14 5.20 -1.06 -2.06
C GLN A 14 5.96 -0.35 -3.17
N LEU A 15 6.44 -1.07 -4.18
CA LEU A 15 7.13 -0.49 -5.33
C LEU A 15 6.20 0.45 -6.12
N GLY A 16 4.97 0.02 -6.41
CA GLY A 16 4.00 0.86 -7.13
C GLY A 16 3.58 2.10 -6.33
N LEU A 17 3.44 1.98 -5.00
CA LEU A 17 3.20 3.12 -4.12
C LEU A 17 4.40 4.07 -4.12
N ALA A 18 5.62 3.55 -3.99
CA ALA A 18 6.82 4.37 -3.98
C ALA A 18 7.02 5.13 -5.30
N GLU A 19 6.82 4.49 -6.45
CA GLU A 19 6.82 5.14 -7.76
C GLU A 19 5.77 6.26 -7.83
N SER A 20 4.54 5.98 -7.40
CA SER A 20 3.44 6.96 -7.36
C SER A 20 3.73 8.14 -6.43
N LEU A 21 4.53 7.93 -5.39
CA LEU A 21 4.96 8.93 -4.42
C LEU A 21 6.25 9.67 -4.80
N GLY A 22 6.86 9.31 -5.93
CA GLY A 22 8.14 9.82 -6.39
C GLY A 22 9.31 9.46 -5.45
N LEU A 23 9.21 8.32 -4.75
CA LEU A 23 10.26 7.78 -3.89
C LEU A 23 11.20 6.92 -4.73
N LYS A 24 12.50 7.17 -4.61
CA LYS A 24 13.50 6.18 -5.03
C LYS A 24 13.58 5.12 -3.95
N VAL A 25 13.12 3.92 -4.28
CA VAL A 25 13.22 2.76 -3.39
C VAL A 25 14.66 2.31 -3.36
N ASN A 26 15.39 2.72 -2.33
CA ASN A 26 16.77 2.30 -2.09
C ASN A 26 16.82 1.24 -0.98
N GLU A 27 15.73 1.08 -0.23
CA GLU A 27 15.62 0.13 0.87
C GLU A 27 15.41 -1.29 0.32
N GLU A 28 16.34 -2.18 0.64
CA GLU A 28 16.30 -3.58 0.20
C GLU A 28 15.24 -4.42 0.93
N THR A 29 14.74 -3.94 2.08
CA THR A 29 13.80 -4.69 2.93
C THR A 29 12.37 -4.17 2.80
N SER A 30 11.40 -5.07 2.88
CA SER A 30 9.96 -4.72 2.90
C SER A 30 9.64 -3.69 3.99
N THR A 31 10.15 -3.89 5.21
CA THR A 31 9.93 -2.98 6.34
C THR A 31 10.51 -1.59 6.10
N GLY A 32 11.71 -1.51 5.51
CA GLY A 32 12.32 -0.23 5.15
C GLY A 32 11.48 0.55 4.14
N ARG A 33 10.97 -0.15 3.11
CA ARG A 33 10.08 0.44 2.11
C ARG A 33 8.77 0.94 2.70
N ALA A 34 8.13 0.14 3.56
CA ALA A 34 6.92 0.53 4.28
C ALA A 34 7.15 1.81 5.11
N HIS A 35 8.28 1.91 5.81
CA HIS A 35 8.63 3.09 6.58
C HIS A 35 8.84 4.34 5.70
N ALA A 36 9.55 4.19 4.58
CA ALA A 36 9.79 5.29 3.64
C ALA A 36 8.47 5.80 3.00
N ILE A 37 7.58 4.88 2.61
CA ILE A 37 6.23 5.19 2.14
C ILE A 37 5.50 6.00 3.21
N ARG A 38 5.40 5.47 4.44
CA ARG A 38 4.72 6.14 5.56
C ARG A 38 5.21 7.56 5.76
N TYR A 39 6.53 7.75 5.86
CA TYR A 39 7.15 9.05 6.06
C TYR A 39 6.74 10.03 4.94
N ARG A 40 6.74 9.54 3.70
CA ARG A 40 6.36 10.35 2.54
C ARG A 40 4.89 10.75 2.56
N LEU A 41 3.99 9.85 2.95
CA LEU A 41 2.57 10.11 3.10
C LEU A 41 2.32 11.26 4.08
N MET A 42 3.01 11.20 5.23
CA MET A 42 2.91 12.22 6.28
C MET A 42 3.46 13.57 5.82
N VAL A 43 4.66 13.61 5.24
CA VAL A 43 5.31 14.86 4.80
C VAL A 43 4.51 15.54 3.68
N LYS A 44 3.95 14.76 2.75
CA LYS A 44 3.20 15.29 1.60
C LYS A 44 1.72 15.51 1.89
N LYS A 45 1.21 15.11 3.07
CA LYS A 45 -0.20 15.19 3.44
C LYS A 45 -1.12 14.60 2.37
N ILE A 46 -0.72 13.45 1.83
CA ILE A 46 -1.51 12.76 0.79
C ILE A 46 -2.57 11.94 1.49
N ASN A 47 -3.83 12.23 1.17
CA ASN A 47 -4.97 11.71 1.93
C ASN A 47 -5.77 10.66 1.16
N ILE A 48 -5.43 10.35 -0.09
CA ILE A 48 -6.19 9.42 -0.93
C ILE A 48 -5.23 8.46 -1.64
N PHE A 49 -5.52 7.17 -1.53
CA PHE A 49 -4.83 6.09 -2.24
C PHE A 49 -5.83 5.17 -2.93
N VAL A 50 -5.48 4.74 -4.13
CA VAL A 50 -6.19 3.69 -4.86
C VAL A 50 -5.23 2.53 -5.04
N ILE A 51 -5.56 1.39 -4.44
CA ILE A 51 -4.82 0.14 -4.64
C ILE A 51 -5.72 -0.76 -5.47
N ASP A 52 -5.40 -0.84 -6.75
CA ASP A 52 -6.15 -1.69 -7.67
C ASP A 52 -5.62 -3.13 -7.62
N TYR A 53 -6.55 -4.07 -7.65
CA TYR A 53 -6.33 -5.49 -7.85
C TYR A 53 -5.56 -6.25 -6.77
N VAL A 54 -6.07 -6.23 -5.53
CA VAL A 54 -5.53 -7.04 -4.43
C VAL A 54 -6.10 -8.46 -4.48
N ARG A 55 -5.23 -9.47 -4.53
CA ARG A 55 -5.59 -10.91 -4.58
C ARG A 55 -5.16 -11.72 -3.35
N GLN A 56 -4.26 -11.19 -2.52
CA GLN A 56 -3.72 -11.84 -1.33
C GLN A 56 -3.92 -10.98 -0.08
N ARG A 57 -3.91 -11.60 1.10
CA ARG A 57 -4.14 -10.90 2.37
C ARG A 57 -3.28 -9.64 2.45
N LEU A 58 -3.93 -8.49 2.58
CA LEU A 58 -3.25 -7.20 2.67
C LEU A 58 -3.29 -6.71 4.12
N VAL A 59 -2.11 -6.55 4.71
CA VAL A 59 -1.95 -5.85 5.98
C VAL A 59 -1.49 -4.42 5.66
N LEU A 60 -2.28 -3.43 6.06
CA LEU A 60 -2.00 -2.02 5.71
C LEU A 60 -0.65 -1.54 6.26
N GLU A 61 -0.27 -1.99 7.46
CA GLU A 61 1.01 -1.65 8.07
C GLU A 61 2.20 -2.13 7.23
N GLU A 62 2.07 -3.31 6.62
CA GLU A 62 3.11 -3.89 5.76
C GLU A 62 3.32 -3.08 4.48
N ILE A 63 2.35 -2.28 4.05
CA ILE A 63 2.51 -1.38 2.89
C ILE A 63 2.78 0.07 3.30
N GLY A 64 3.07 0.33 4.59
CA GLY A 64 3.42 1.65 5.10
C GLY A 64 2.22 2.52 5.48
N ILE A 65 1.03 1.94 5.59
CA ILE A 65 -0.18 2.62 6.03
C ILE A 65 -0.43 2.23 7.48
N LEU A 66 -0.24 3.19 8.39
CA LEU A 66 -0.50 3.01 9.82
C LEU A 66 -1.61 3.95 10.27
N TYR A 67 -2.52 3.42 11.09
CA TYR A 67 -3.55 4.22 11.75
C TYR A 67 -2.99 4.73 13.07
N GLU A 68 -2.68 6.02 13.16
CA GLU A 68 -2.26 6.66 14.41
C GLU A 68 -3.29 7.69 14.84
N SER A 69 -3.64 7.69 16.13
CA SER A 69 -4.55 8.68 16.72
C SER A 69 -3.98 10.10 16.51
N GLY A 70 -4.70 10.94 15.76
CA GLY A 70 -4.27 12.30 15.41
C GLY A 70 -3.58 12.43 14.05
N ALA A 71 -3.44 11.34 13.29
CA ALA A 71 -2.96 11.39 11.91
C ALA A 71 -4.01 12.04 10.98
N ILE A 72 -3.52 12.60 9.86
CA ILE A 72 -4.37 13.10 8.79
C ILE A 72 -5.20 11.94 8.26
N GLY A 73 -6.52 12.11 8.14
CA GLY A 73 -7.39 11.04 7.65
C GLY A 73 -6.99 10.60 6.24
N PHE A 74 -6.86 9.28 6.04
CA PHE A 74 -6.60 8.68 4.74
C PHE A 74 -7.86 7.99 4.22
N THR A 75 -8.14 8.16 2.94
CA THR A 75 -9.13 7.38 2.19
C THR A 75 -8.37 6.35 1.35
N ILE A 76 -8.71 5.08 1.52
CA ILE A 76 -8.12 3.99 0.74
C ILE A 76 -9.24 3.36 -0.06
N THR A 77 -9.11 3.37 -1.38
CA THR A 77 -9.97 2.61 -2.28
C THR A 77 -9.24 1.35 -2.69
N LEU A 78 -9.81 0.20 -2.35
CA LEU A 78 -9.26 -1.11 -2.69
C LEU A 78 -10.16 -1.79 -3.71
N THR A 79 -9.59 -2.21 -4.84
CA THR A 79 -10.26 -3.17 -5.72
C THR A 79 -9.76 -4.56 -5.37
N LEU A 80 -10.62 -5.40 -4.81
CA LEU A 80 -10.27 -6.75 -4.35
C LEU A 80 -10.80 -7.81 -5.34
N CYS A 81 -10.05 -8.88 -5.55
CA CYS A 81 -10.55 -10.04 -6.31
C CYS A 81 -11.50 -10.94 -5.52
N ASN A 82 -11.47 -10.86 -4.19
CA ASN A 82 -12.38 -11.55 -3.26
C ASN A 82 -12.37 -10.80 -1.93
N MET A 83 -13.52 -10.69 -1.23
CA MET A 83 -13.60 -10.04 0.08
C MET A 83 -12.73 -10.72 1.16
N ASN A 84 -12.48 -12.03 1.07
CA ASN A 84 -11.62 -12.76 2.03
C ASN A 84 -10.14 -12.35 1.97
N VAL A 85 -9.78 -11.49 1.01
CA VAL A 85 -8.44 -10.94 0.81
C VAL A 85 -8.18 -9.74 1.72
N PHE A 86 -9.24 -9.10 2.20
CA PHE A 86 -9.13 -7.99 3.14
C PHE A 86 -9.65 -8.46 4.49
N THR A 87 -8.74 -8.78 5.40
CA THR A 87 -9.07 -8.84 6.82
C THR A 87 -8.97 -7.43 7.35
N ASP A 88 -10.13 -6.88 7.73
CA ASP A 88 -10.20 -5.58 8.40
C ASP A 88 -9.30 -5.58 9.65
N MET A 89 -8.81 -4.39 9.99
CA MET A 89 -7.94 -4.19 11.14
C MET A 89 -8.69 -4.53 12.42
N ASN A 90 -8.11 -5.44 13.22
CA ASN A 90 -8.58 -5.74 14.58
C ASN A 90 -8.11 -4.66 15.55
#